data_AF-A0ABC8QLB1-F1
#
_entry.id   AF-A0ABC8QLB1-F1
#
_cell.length_a   1.000
_cell.length_b   1.000
_cell.length_c   1.000
_cell.angle_alpha   90.00
_cell.angle_beta   90.00
_cell.angle_gamma   90.00
#
_symmetry.space_group_name_H-M   'P 1'
#
loop_
_entity.id
_entity.type
_entity.pdbx_description
1 polymer ?
#
loop_
_entity_poly.entity_id
_entity_poly.type
_entity_poly.pdbx_seq_one_letter_code
_entity_poly.pdbx_strand_id
1 'polypeptide(L)'
;MGILCVSISDGLDAGTTRDFFAIEEAMENHMPIHLERLIGELDDEDGEIACMVVDLLASWAIQVARGCRIPVVGFWAVMLATYRLIASIPEMIRAGTISET
;
A
#
# COMPACT_ATOMS: atom_id res chain seq x y z
N MET A 1 -7.51 -23.69 -9.95
CA MET A 1 -7.56 -22.79 -8.78
C MET A 1 -6.14 -22.34 -8.52
N GLY A 2 -5.82 -21.10 -8.85
CA GLY A 2 -4.45 -20.61 -8.84
C GLY A 2 -4.29 -19.47 -7.87
N ILE A 3 -3.26 -19.54 -7.04
CA ILE A 3 -2.63 -18.37 -6.42
C ILE A 3 -1.37 -18.16 -7.24
N LEU A 4 -1.23 -16.97 -7.83
CA LEU A 4 0.00 -16.56 -8.49
C LEU A 4 0.74 -15.59 -7.58
N CYS A 5 2.00 -15.89 -7.28
CA CYS A 5 2.88 -14.97 -6.55
C CYS A 5 3.74 -14.23 -7.57
N VAL A 6 3.61 -12.90 -7.59
CA VAL A 6 4.40 -12.01 -8.43
C VAL A 6 5.19 -11.03 -7.56
N SER A 7 6.35 -10.63 -8.05
CA SER A 7 7.21 -9.63 -7.40
C SER A 7 7.23 -8.35 -8.20
N ILE A 8 7.25 -7.22 -7.50
CA ILE A 8 7.55 -5.90 -8.08
C ILE A 8 8.90 -5.41 -7.54
N SER A 9 9.55 -4.54 -8.30
CA SER A 9 10.82 -3.92 -7.90
C SER A 9 10.60 -2.94 -6.74
N ASP A 10 11.51 -2.92 -5.76
CA ASP A 10 11.58 -1.89 -4.71
C ASP A 10 12.18 -0.57 -5.23
N GLY A 11 12.78 -0.59 -6.43
CA GLY A 11 13.40 0.57 -7.07
C GLY A 11 14.71 1.02 -6.42
N LEU A 12 15.21 0.28 -5.43
CA LEU A 12 16.44 0.60 -4.73
C LEU A 12 17.64 -0.10 -5.38
N ASP A 13 18.77 0.61 -5.49
CA ASP A 13 20.02 0.00 -5.94
C ASP A 13 20.43 -1.20 -5.07
N ALA A 14 21.13 -2.16 -5.68
CA ALA A 14 21.55 -3.38 -5.00
C ALA A 14 22.45 -3.11 -3.78
N GLY A 15 23.17 -1.98 -3.76
CA GLY A 15 24.03 -1.57 -2.65
C GLY A 15 23.32 -0.79 -1.53
N THR A 16 22.07 -0.40 -1.72
CA THR A 16 21.33 0.42 -0.74
C THR A 16 20.93 -0.40 0.48
N THR A 17 21.18 0.12 1.68
CA THR A 17 20.72 -0.52 2.92
C THR A 17 19.21 -0.40 3.02
N ARG A 18 18.53 -1.52 3.25
CA ARG A 18 17.07 -1.59 3.42
C ARG A 18 16.71 -1.45 4.89
N ASP A 19 16.95 -0.25 5.43
CA ASP A 19 16.40 0.12 6.73
C ASP A 19 14.94 0.56 6.62
N PHE A 20 14.31 0.89 7.75
CA PHE A 20 12.90 1.26 7.79
C PHE A 20 12.58 2.46 6.89
N PHE A 21 13.44 3.48 6.88
CA PHE A 21 13.20 4.70 6.11
C PHE A 21 13.38 4.45 4.62
N ALA A 22 14.41 3.70 4.22
CA ALA A 22 14.62 3.34 2.82
C ALA A 22 13.46 2.50 2.26
N ILE A 23 12.92 1.58 3.06
CA ILE A 23 11.76 0.76 2.66
C ILE A 23 10.51 1.62 2.53
N GLU A 24 10.25 2.51 3.49
CA GLU A 24 9.08 3.41 3.44
C GLU A 24 9.17 4.36 2.23
N GLU A 25 10.35 4.95 2.00
CA GLU A 25 10.61 5.79 0.83
C GLU A 25 10.43 5.02 -0.49
N ALA A 26 10.91 3.77 -0.56
CA ALA A 26 10.71 2.90 -1.71
C ALA A 26 9.24 2.61 -1.96
N MET A 27 8.50 2.26 -0.90
CA MET A 27 7.07 1.97 -0.94
C MET A 27 6.26 3.15 -1.45
N GLU A 28 6.52 4.36 -0.94
CA GLU A 28 5.74 5.54 -1.31
C GLU A 28 6.16 6.15 -2.66
N ASN A 29 7.43 6.06 -3.05
CA ASN A 29 7.97 6.82 -4.19
C ASN A 29 8.44 5.98 -5.38
N HIS A 30 8.76 4.69 -5.19
CA HIS A 30 9.39 3.86 -6.23
C HIS A 30 8.52 2.67 -6.65
N MET A 31 7.95 1.95 -5.69
CA MET A 31 7.07 0.80 -5.94
C MET A 31 5.76 1.11 -6.69
N PRO A 32 5.13 2.31 -6.57
CA PRO A 32 3.84 2.58 -7.20
C PRO A 32 3.82 2.37 -8.72
N ILE A 33 4.84 2.86 -9.43
CA ILE A 33 4.92 2.73 -10.90
C ILE A 33 5.09 1.27 -11.34
N HIS A 34 5.78 0.46 -10.52
CA HIS A 34 5.96 -0.96 -10.81
C HIS A 34 4.67 -1.75 -10.60
N LEU A 35 3.88 -1.39 -9.59
CA LEU A 35 2.57 -1.99 -9.36
C LEU A 35 1.57 -1.59 -10.46
N GLU A 36 1.55 -0.33 -10.87
CA GLU A 36 0.69 0.14 -11.97
C GLU A 36 0.99 -0.60 -13.28
N ARG A 37 2.28 -0.80 -13.60
CA ARG A 37 2.68 -1.59 -14.76
C ARG A 37 2.21 -3.04 -14.69
N LEU A 38 2.39 -3.69 -13.53
CA LEU A 38 1.95 -5.07 -13.32
C LEU A 38 0.43 -5.21 -13.49
N ILE A 39 -0.34 -4.24 -12.98
CA ILE A 39 -1.79 -4.19 -13.17
C ILE A 39 -2.14 -4.15 -14.66
N GLY A 40 -1.49 -3.29 -15.43
CA GLY A 40 -1.69 -3.20 -16.88
C GLY A 40 -1.36 -4.51 -17.61
N GLU A 41 -0.25 -5.17 -17.24
CA GLU A 41 0.14 -6.47 -17.80
C GLU A 41 -0.89 -7.57 -17.51
N LEU A 42 -1.45 -7.60 -16.30
CA LEU A 42 -2.47 -8.57 -15.89
C LEU A 42 -3.81 -8.34 -16.60
N ASP A 43 -4.23 -7.09 -16.75
CA ASP A 43 -5.47 -6.73 -17.45
C ASP A 43 -5.42 -7.15 -18.94
N ASP A 44 -4.24 -7.05 -19.57
CA ASP A 44 -4.01 -7.42 -20.97
C ASP A 44 -3.98 -8.95 -21.19
N GLU A 45 -3.44 -9.72 -20.23
CA GLU A 45 -3.25 -11.18 -20.37
C GLU A 45 -4.44 -12.01 -19.84
N ASP A 46 -4.98 -11.66 -18.67
CA ASP A 46 -5.92 -12.51 -17.90
C ASP A 46 -7.32 -11.88 -17.72
N GLY A 47 -7.53 -10.66 -18.21
CA GLY A 47 -8.78 -9.89 -18.12
C GLY A 47 -8.83 -8.92 -16.94
N GLU A 48 -9.95 -8.22 -16.79
CA GLU A 48 -10.09 -7.09 -15.84
C GLU A 48 -9.96 -7.51 -14.36
N ILE A 49 -9.06 -6.85 -13.62
CA ILE A 49 -8.92 -7.01 -12.17
C ILE A 49 -10.19 -6.51 -11.46
N ALA A 50 -10.94 -7.44 -10.85
CA ALA A 50 -12.18 -7.12 -10.16
C ALA A 50 -12.00 -6.31 -8.86
N CYS A 51 -10.90 -6.54 -8.11
CA CYS A 51 -10.59 -5.79 -6.89
C CYS A 51 -9.15 -5.98 -6.43
N MET A 52 -8.66 -5.03 -5.63
CA MET A 52 -7.41 -5.12 -4.88
C MET A 52 -7.67 -5.22 -3.38
N VAL A 53 -6.98 -6.13 -2.70
CA VAL A 53 -6.91 -6.22 -1.24
C VAL A 53 -5.51 -5.80 -0.82
N VAL A 54 -5.40 -4.72 -0.03
CA VAL A 54 -4.12 -4.06 0.27
C VAL A 54 -3.86 -4.08 1.77
N ASP A 55 -2.67 -4.51 2.19
CA ASP A 55 -2.23 -4.32 3.58
C ASP A 55 -2.13 -2.81 3.88
N LEU A 56 -2.76 -2.35 4.94
CA LEU A 56 -2.76 -0.93 5.31
C LEU A 56 -1.39 -0.40 5.74
N LEU A 57 -0.42 -1.28 6.04
CA LEU A 57 0.98 -0.86 6.18
C LEU A 57 1.63 -0.51 4.83
N ALA A 58 1.04 -0.95 3.71
CA ALA A 58 1.39 -0.60 2.34
C ALA A 58 0.30 0.26 1.68
N SER A 59 -0.22 1.25 2.42
CA SER A 59 -1.36 2.06 1.98
C SER A 59 -1.14 2.85 0.69
N TRP A 60 0.11 3.08 0.26
CA TRP A 60 0.45 3.67 -1.05
C TRP A 60 -0.25 2.97 -2.22
N ALA A 61 -0.42 1.63 -2.14
CA ALA A 61 -1.05 0.85 -3.20
C ALA A 61 -2.55 1.17 -3.38
N ILE A 62 -3.21 1.78 -2.39
CA ILE A 62 -4.59 2.26 -2.51
C ILE A 62 -4.68 3.36 -3.56
N GLN A 63 -3.69 4.25 -3.64
CA GLN A 63 -3.70 5.32 -4.64
C GLN A 63 -3.44 4.79 -6.04
N VAL A 64 -2.58 3.78 -6.19
CA VAL A 64 -2.39 3.06 -7.46
C VAL A 64 -3.71 2.45 -7.92
N ALA A 65 -4.38 1.69 -7.06
CA ALA A 65 -5.68 1.08 -7.36
C ALA A 65 -6.72 2.11 -7.82
N ARG A 66 -6.81 3.24 -7.12
CA ARG A 66 -7.72 4.35 -7.47
C ARG A 66 -7.37 4.97 -8.82
N GLY A 67 -6.08 5.16 -9.11
CA GLY A 67 -5.59 5.65 -10.41
C GLY A 67 -5.99 4.71 -11.56
N CYS A 68 -5.88 3.40 -11.34
CA CYS A 68 -6.30 2.36 -12.28
C CYS A 68 -7.82 2.11 -12.30
N ARG A 69 -8.60 2.84 -11.49
CA ARG A 69 -10.07 2.66 -11.32
C ARG A 69 -10.50 1.28 -10.80
N ILE A 70 -9.63 0.61 -10.05
CA ILE A 70 -9.90 -0.71 -9.47
C ILE A 70 -10.53 -0.54 -8.07
N PRO A 71 -11.62 -1.26 -7.75
CA PRO A 71 -12.16 -1.31 -6.40
C PRO A 71 -11.12 -1.82 -5.39
N VAL A 72 -10.93 -1.13 -4.27
CA VAL A 72 -9.88 -1.45 -3.30
C VAL A 72 -10.40 -1.52 -1.87
N VAL A 73 -9.94 -2.54 -1.12
CA VAL A 73 -10.20 -2.70 0.30
C VAL A 73 -8.89 -2.79 1.09
N GLY A 74 -8.86 -2.13 2.25
CA GLY A 74 -7.73 -2.19 3.17
C GLY A 74 -7.84 -3.37 4.14
N PHE A 75 -6.73 -4.06 4.36
CA PHE A 75 -6.57 -5.15 5.31
C PHE A 75 -5.61 -4.75 6.43
N TRP A 76 -6.02 -4.91 7.68
CA TRP A 76 -5.17 -4.65 8.85
C TRP A 76 -4.72 -5.97 9.46
N ALA A 77 -3.46 -6.34 9.25
CA ALA A 77 -2.90 -7.60 9.74
C ALA A 77 -2.52 -7.58 11.22
N VAL A 78 -2.46 -6.40 11.86
CA VAL A 78 -2.01 -6.23 13.25
C VAL A 78 -3.20 -6.31 14.22
N MET A 79 -3.07 -5.75 15.43
CA MET A 79 -4.11 -5.80 16.46
C MET A 79 -5.24 -4.82 16.15
N LEU A 80 -6.50 -5.23 16.38
CA LEU A 80 -7.64 -4.31 16.28
C LEU A 80 -7.49 -3.09 17.20
N ALA A 81 -6.84 -3.26 18.36
CA ALA A 81 -6.57 -2.16 19.29
C ALA A 81 -5.67 -1.08 18.66
N THR A 82 -4.65 -1.46 17.90
CA THR A 82 -3.77 -0.50 17.23
C THR A 82 -4.46 0.17 16.05
N TYR A 83 -5.31 -0.56 15.32
CA TYR A 83 -6.17 0.06 14.29
C TYR A 83 -7.09 1.12 14.90
N ARG A 84 -7.74 0.82 16.03
CA ARG A 84 -8.62 1.78 16.73
C ARG A 84 -7.87 3.01 17.20
N LEU A 85 -6.66 2.83 17.72
CA LEU A 85 -5.79 3.94 18.11
C LEU A 85 -5.49 4.85 16.91
N ILE A 86 -5.07 4.29 15.78
CA ILE A 86 -4.77 5.05 14.55
C ILE A 86 -6.03 5.75 14.03
N ALA A 87 -7.17 5.05 13.98
CA ALA A 87 -8.44 5.61 13.51
C ALA A 87 -8.94 6.76 14.39
N SER A 88 -8.56 6.79 15.67
CA SER A 88 -8.88 7.89 16.59
C SER A 88 -7.97 9.11 16.49
N ILE A 89 -6.87 9.07 15.72
CA ILE A 89 -5.92 10.20 15.61
C ILE A 89 -6.63 11.53 15.29
N PRO A 90 -7.55 11.62 14.30
CA PRO A 90 -8.23 12.88 14.01
C PRO A 90 -9.07 13.41 15.19
N GLU A 91 -9.63 12.53 16.00
CA GLU A 91 -10.38 12.90 17.20
C GLU A 91 -9.44 13.35 18.32
N MET A 92 -8.34 12.63 18.54
CA MET A 92 -7.34 12.98 19.54
C MET A 92 -6.71 14.35 19.26
N ILE A 93 -6.49 14.71 17.99
CA ILE A 93 -6.05 16.05 17.57
C ILE A 93 -7.11 17.11 17.93
N ARG A 94 -8.38 16.89 17.54
CA ARG A 94 -9.47 17.83 17.85
C ARG A 94 -9.68 18.04 19.34
N ALA A 95 -9.48 16.99 20.14
CA ALA A 95 -9.59 17.05 21.59
C ALA A 95 -8.37 17.69 22.27
N GLY A 96 -7.31 18.02 21.52
CA GLY A 96 -6.06 18.55 22.07
C GLY A 96 -5.27 17.52 22.90
N THR A 97 -5.55 16.23 22.73
CA THR A 97 -4.81 15.15 23.42
C THR A 97 -3.45 14.92 22.79
N ILE A 98 -3.34 15.09 21.46
CA ILE A 98 -2.08 15.08 20.70
C ILE A 98 -2.04 16.27 19.74
N SER A 99 -0.84 16.71 19.34
CA SER A 99 -0.64 17.75 18.32
C SER A 99 -0.68 17.16 16.90
N GLU A 100 -0.77 18.03 15.89
CA GLU A 100 -0.73 17.67 14.48
C GLU A 100 0.70 17.32 13.99
N THR A 101 1.72 17.69 14.77
CA THR A 101 3.15 17.36 14.63
C THR A 101 3.87 17.50 15.97
#